data_AF-A0A973PUP9-F1
#
_entry.id   AF-A0A973PUP9-F1
#
_cell.length_a   1.000
_cell.length_b   1.000
_cell.length_c   1.000
_cell.angle_alpha   90.00
_cell.angle_beta   90.00
_cell.angle_gamma   90.00
#
_symmetry.space_group_name_H-M   'P 1'
#
loop_
_entity.id
_entity.type
_entity.pdbx_description
1 polymer ?
#
loop_
_entity_poly.entity_id
_entity_poly.type
_entity_poly.pdbx_seq_one_letter_code
_entity_poly.pdbx_strand_id
1 'polypeptide(L)'
;MLRWFGVLAVLLLTLVAAPGQAGTARTGTITAAQAPSAALGEEIRYNVYLPSGYARGQDRYPVLYLLHGRGDSMEAWTRVKDSLDRMIAAKEIPALIAVMPDAPWNERGNWYVDSAYSAGKPVETAFTRDLVQHVDATYRTAPIRNARLVGGYSMGGAGALRYALAHQDLF
;
A
#
# COMPACT_ATOMS: atom_id res chain seq x y z
N MET A 1 67.73 8.32 -55.89
CA MET A 1 67.05 7.13 -55.34
C MET A 1 66.86 7.34 -53.84
N LEU A 2 65.66 7.74 -53.38
CA LEU A 2 65.37 7.87 -51.96
C LEU A 2 63.94 7.37 -51.71
N ARG A 3 63.80 6.21 -51.05
CA ARG A 3 62.51 5.57 -50.76
C ARG A 3 62.02 6.07 -49.39
N TRP A 4 60.86 6.71 -49.36
CA TRP A 4 60.15 7.04 -48.12
C TRP A 4 59.36 5.82 -47.64
N PHE A 5 59.58 5.40 -46.39
CA PHE A 5 58.73 4.42 -45.70
C PHE A 5 57.70 5.18 -44.88
N GLY A 6 56.41 5.07 -45.24
CA GLY A 6 55.30 5.54 -44.42
C GLY A 6 54.95 4.50 -43.37
N VAL A 7 54.96 4.88 -42.09
CA VAL A 7 54.47 4.06 -40.98
C VAL A 7 53.00 4.44 -40.74
N LEU A 8 52.08 3.49 -40.95
CA LEU A 8 50.68 3.63 -40.57
C LEU A 8 50.55 3.36 -39.06
N ALA A 9 50.15 4.37 -38.29
CA ALA A 9 49.76 4.19 -36.89
C ALA A 9 48.27 3.84 -36.82
N VAL A 10 47.95 2.60 -36.43
CA VAL A 10 46.58 2.17 -36.13
C VAL A 10 46.26 2.56 -34.68
N LEU A 11 45.42 3.57 -34.51
CA LEU A 11 44.84 3.94 -33.21
C LEU A 11 43.69 2.98 -32.88
N LEU A 12 43.94 2.01 -32.00
CA LEU A 12 42.88 1.25 -31.35
C LEU A 12 42.24 2.11 -30.25
N LEU A 13 41.02 2.60 -30.50
CA LEU A 13 40.16 3.12 -29.44
C LEU A 13 39.55 1.95 -28.66
N THR A 14 40.00 1.76 -27.41
CA THR A 14 39.32 0.89 -26.45
C THR A 14 38.13 1.65 -25.86
N LEU A 15 36.92 1.23 -26.22
CA LEU A 15 35.70 1.74 -25.60
C LEU A 15 35.58 1.14 -24.19
N VAL A 16 36.02 1.86 -23.16
CA VAL A 16 35.74 1.49 -21.77
C VAL A 16 34.28 1.81 -21.50
N ALA A 17 33.43 0.79 -21.47
CA ALA A 17 32.06 0.92 -21.01
C ALA A 17 32.09 1.28 -19.52
N ALA A 18 31.68 2.51 -19.19
CA ALA A 18 31.46 2.90 -17.80
C ALA A 18 30.35 2.03 -17.21
N PRO A 19 30.50 1.53 -15.96
CA PRO A 19 29.42 0.81 -15.31
C PRO A 19 28.20 1.72 -15.24
N GLY A 20 27.10 1.30 -15.88
CA GLY A 20 25.84 2.02 -15.81
C GLY A 20 25.45 2.13 -14.34
N GLN A 21 25.29 3.36 -13.84
CA GLN A 21 24.69 3.56 -12.53
C GLN A 21 23.26 3.03 -12.63
N ALA A 22 23.03 1.82 -12.10
CA ALA A 22 21.69 1.34 -11.84
C ALA A 22 21.07 2.32 -10.85
N GLY A 23 20.26 3.26 -11.36
CA GLY A 23 19.54 4.20 -10.52
C GLY A 23 18.79 3.39 -9.47
N THR A 24 18.97 3.72 -8.19
CA THR A 24 18.24 3.08 -7.10
C THR A 24 16.76 3.10 -7.45
N ALA A 25 16.20 1.91 -7.68
CA ALA A 25 14.79 1.76 -8.01
C ALA A 25 14.01 2.44 -6.88
N ARG A 26 13.30 3.52 -7.19
CA ARG A 26 12.55 4.26 -6.17
C ARG A 26 11.44 3.34 -5.68
N THR A 27 11.46 2.98 -4.40
CA THR A 27 10.47 2.13 -3.78
C THR A 27 9.38 2.96 -3.11
N GLY A 28 8.21 2.36 -2.86
CA GLY A 28 7.19 2.96 -2.03
C GLY A 28 7.62 3.06 -0.57
N THR A 29 6.81 3.76 0.23
CA THR A 29 7.09 4.00 1.66
C THR A 29 5.96 3.45 2.51
N ILE A 30 6.28 2.90 3.68
CA ILE A 30 5.29 2.63 4.72
C ILE A 30 5.49 3.61 5.87
N THR A 31 4.40 4.19 6.38
CA THR A 31 4.43 5.08 7.54
C THR A 31 3.24 4.81 8.42
N ALA A 32 3.43 4.86 9.74
CA ALA A 32 2.37 4.76 10.72
C ALA A 32 1.60 6.09 10.82
N ALA A 33 0.28 6.01 10.96
CA ALA A 33 -0.62 7.14 11.07
C ALA A 33 -1.82 6.79 11.99
N GLN A 34 -2.65 7.79 12.26
CA GLN A 34 -3.82 7.69 13.15
C GLN A 34 -5.00 8.41 12.51
N ALA A 35 -6.19 7.83 12.62
CA ALA A 35 -7.44 8.37 12.11
C ALA A 35 -8.44 8.53 13.26
N PRO A 36 -9.06 9.72 13.45
CA PRO A 36 -10.07 9.90 14.47
C PRO A 36 -11.30 9.05 14.14
N SER A 37 -11.84 8.33 15.12
CA SER A 37 -13.10 7.58 14.98
C SER A 37 -14.14 8.04 15.98
N ALA A 38 -15.16 8.71 15.47
CA ALA A 38 -16.35 9.04 16.24
C ALA A 38 -17.10 7.77 16.70
N ALA A 39 -17.06 6.69 15.91
CA ALA A 39 -17.69 5.41 16.26
C ALA A 39 -17.01 4.77 17.49
N LEU A 40 -15.69 4.78 17.56
CA LEU A 40 -14.96 4.17 18.69
C LEU A 40 -14.76 5.13 19.87
N GLY A 41 -14.85 6.44 19.64
CA GLY A 41 -14.47 7.46 20.63
C GLY A 41 -12.96 7.52 20.86
N GLU A 42 -12.16 6.94 19.97
CA GLU A 42 -10.70 6.88 20.01
C GLU A 42 -10.12 6.87 18.58
N GLU A 43 -8.79 6.90 18.46
CA GLU A 43 -8.09 6.87 17.18
C GLU A 43 -7.90 5.44 16.66
N ILE A 44 -8.09 5.23 15.35
CA ILE A 44 -7.69 4.02 14.63
C ILE A 44 -6.24 4.20 14.19
N ARG A 45 -5.33 3.38 14.71
CA ARG A 45 -3.94 3.33 14.22
C ARG A 45 -3.88 2.52 12.93
N TYR A 46 -3.05 2.95 11.98
CA TYR A 46 -2.86 2.22 10.73
C TYR A 46 -1.48 2.47 10.13
N ASN A 47 -1.00 1.51 9.34
CA ASN A 47 0.13 1.71 8.45
C ASN A 47 -0.40 2.09 7.07
N VAL A 48 0.28 2.98 6.37
CA VAL A 48 -0.05 3.34 4.98
C VAL A 48 1.14 3.10 4.07
N TYR A 49 0.95 2.29 3.04
CA TYR A 49 1.85 2.20 1.90
C TYR A 49 1.50 3.28 0.88
N LEU A 50 2.49 4.09 0.50
CA LEU A 50 2.40 5.06 -0.59
C LEU A 50 3.32 4.61 -1.73
N PRO A 51 2.84 4.56 -2.98
CA PRO A 51 3.62 4.06 -4.10
C PRO A 51 4.78 5.00 -4.41
N SER A 52 5.81 4.44 -5.07
CA SER A 52 6.93 5.22 -5.55
C SER A 52 6.48 6.44 -6.36
N GLY A 53 7.05 7.60 -6.07
CA GLY A 53 6.72 8.85 -6.76
C GLY A 53 5.51 9.60 -6.19
N TYR A 54 4.75 9.03 -5.24
CA TYR A 54 3.59 9.67 -4.62
C TYR A 54 3.87 11.12 -4.21
N ALA A 55 4.94 11.38 -3.44
CA ALA A 55 5.26 12.72 -2.93
C ALA A 55 5.43 13.83 -4.00
N ARG A 56 5.74 13.46 -5.25
CA ARG A 56 5.98 14.42 -6.35
C ARG A 56 4.85 14.42 -7.39
N GLY A 57 3.97 13.42 -7.36
CA GLY A 57 2.87 13.29 -8.30
C GLY A 57 1.62 14.08 -7.88
N GLN A 58 0.70 14.21 -8.82
CA GLN A 58 -0.66 14.76 -8.60
C GLN A 58 -1.75 13.72 -8.85
N ASP A 59 -1.37 12.48 -9.19
CA ASP A 59 -2.30 11.40 -9.47
C ASP A 59 -3.13 11.05 -8.24
N ARG A 60 -4.34 10.58 -8.50
CA ARG A 60 -5.21 9.97 -7.50
C ARG A 60 -5.16 8.45 -7.64
N TYR A 61 -5.08 7.76 -6.52
CA TYR A 61 -4.79 6.33 -6.48
C TYR A 61 -5.99 5.53 -5.95
N PRO A 62 -6.22 4.30 -6.47
CA PRO A 62 -7.08 3.35 -5.79
C PRO A 62 -6.50 3.00 -4.41
N VAL A 63 -7.38 2.55 -3.50
CA VAL A 63 -7.03 2.23 -2.12
C VAL A 63 -7.36 0.77 -1.83
N LEU A 64 -6.36 0.04 -1.30
CA LEU A 64 -6.51 -1.33 -0.82
C LEU A 64 -6.46 -1.36 0.71
N TYR A 65 -7.56 -1.69 1.37
CA TYR A 65 -7.63 -1.92 2.80
C TYR A 65 -7.26 -3.36 3.13
N LEU A 66 -6.23 -3.57 3.95
CA LEU A 66 -5.69 -4.88 4.31
C LEU A 66 -5.93 -5.19 5.80
N LEU A 67 -6.91 -6.05 6.06
CA LEU A 67 -7.37 -6.40 7.40
C LEU A 67 -6.57 -7.57 7.96
N HIS A 68 -5.95 -7.42 9.13
CA HIS A 68 -5.12 -8.45 9.76
C HIS A 68 -5.95 -9.54 10.47
N GLY A 69 -5.31 -10.67 10.75
CA GLY A 69 -5.90 -11.79 11.49
C GLY A 69 -5.97 -11.56 13.00
N ARG A 70 -6.73 -12.41 13.70
CA ARG A 70 -6.74 -12.43 15.17
C ARG A 70 -5.36 -12.80 15.67
N GLY A 71 -4.81 -12.06 16.63
CA GLY A 71 -3.45 -12.26 17.14
C GLY A 71 -2.45 -11.24 16.62
N ASP A 72 -2.75 -10.61 15.48
CA ASP A 72 -1.86 -9.68 14.80
C ASP A 72 -2.25 -8.21 15.04
N SER A 73 -1.57 -7.31 14.33
CA SER A 73 -1.83 -5.87 14.30
C SER A 73 -1.62 -5.31 12.88
N MET A 74 -1.72 -4.00 12.73
CA MET A 74 -1.32 -3.24 11.52
C MET A 74 0.07 -3.58 10.96
N GLU A 75 0.96 -4.17 11.76
CA GLU A 75 2.31 -4.56 11.34
C GLU A 75 2.34 -5.78 10.41
N ALA A 76 1.35 -6.68 10.53
CA ALA A 76 1.37 -7.96 9.81
C ALA A 76 1.32 -7.82 8.29
N TRP A 77 0.74 -6.73 7.79
CA TRP A 77 0.65 -6.45 6.36
C TRP A 77 1.84 -5.68 5.80
N THR A 78 2.72 -5.11 6.63
CA THR A 78 3.89 -4.34 6.13
C THR A 78 4.80 -5.18 5.22
N ARG A 79 4.80 -6.50 5.42
CA ARG A 79 5.49 -7.49 4.57
C ARG A 79 5.08 -7.49 3.09
N VAL A 80 3.95 -6.88 2.72
CA VAL A 80 3.54 -6.82 1.30
C VAL A 80 4.27 -5.74 0.50
N LYS A 81 5.02 -4.86 1.17
CA LYS A 81 5.70 -3.72 0.54
C LYS A 81 6.49 -4.12 -0.70
N ASP A 82 7.39 -5.09 -0.58
CA ASP A 82 8.29 -5.48 -1.69
C ASP A 82 7.51 -6.14 -2.84
N SER A 83 6.40 -6.82 -2.53
CA SER A 83 5.51 -7.37 -3.54
C SER A 83 4.75 -6.26 -4.27
N LEU A 84 4.21 -5.28 -3.55
CA LEU A 84 3.55 -4.12 -4.16
C LEU A 84 4.53 -3.34 -5.04
N ASP A 85 5.72 -3.02 -4.52
CA ASP A 85 6.75 -2.32 -5.27
C ASP A 85 7.11 -3.06 -6.57
N ARG A 86 7.36 -4.37 -6.48
CA ARG A 86 7.68 -5.21 -7.64
C ARG A 86 6.54 -5.25 -8.66
N MET A 87 5.31 -5.52 -8.23
CA MET A 87 4.15 -5.66 -9.12
C MET A 87 3.78 -4.33 -9.79
N ILE A 88 3.90 -3.21 -9.07
CA ILE A 88 3.70 -1.85 -9.62
C ILE A 88 4.79 -1.53 -10.64
N ALA A 89 6.07 -1.79 -10.31
CA ALA A 89 7.18 -1.55 -11.23
C ALA A 89 7.09 -2.39 -12.51
N ALA A 90 6.62 -3.64 -12.38
CA ALA A 90 6.36 -4.55 -13.49
C ALA A 90 5.06 -4.23 -14.26
N LYS A 91 4.25 -3.27 -13.78
CA LYS A 91 2.92 -2.92 -14.32
C LYS A 91 1.92 -4.09 -14.32
N GLU A 92 2.11 -5.05 -13.43
CA GLU A 92 1.15 -6.15 -13.19
C GLU A 92 -0.11 -5.64 -12.48
N ILE A 93 0.04 -4.58 -11.68
CA ILE A 93 -1.04 -3.83 -11.03
C ILE A 93 -0.81 -2.32 -11.20
N PRO A 94 -1.88 -1.49 -11.18
CA PRO A 94 -1.71 -0.05 -11.10
C PRO A 94 -1.05 0.36 -9.78
N ALA A 95 -0.41 1.53 -9.76
CA ALA A 95 0.02 2.15 -8.52
C ALA A 95 -1.21 2.37 -7.61
N LEU A 96 -1.09 2.02 -6.34
CA LEU A 96 -2.19 2.08 -5.37
C LEU A 96 -1.67 2.50 -3.99
N ILE A 97 -2.57 2.99 -3.15
CA ILE A 97 -2.34 3.20 -1.71
C ILE A 97 -2.81 1.94 -0.99
N ALA A 98 -2.02 1.41 -0.05
CA ALA A 98 -2.50 0.32 0.81
C ALA A 98 -2.62 0.80 2.26
N VAL A 99 -3.79 0.60 2.86
CA VAL A 99 -4.09 0.98 4.25
C VAL A 99 -4.18 -0.30 5.07
N MET A 100 -3.40 -0.37 6.14
CA MET A 100 -3.24 -1.55 7.00
C MET A 100 -3.66 -1.15 8.42
N PRO A 101 -4.97 -1.09 8.69
CA PRO A 101 -5.49 -0.65 9.98
C PRO A 101 -5.28 -1.68 11.08
N ASP A 102 -5.08 -1.20 12.30
CA ASP A 102 -5.08 -1.99 13.53
C ASP A 102 -6.52 -2.16 14.01
N ALA A 103 -6.86 -3.36 14.49
CA ALA A 103 -8.20 -3.68 14.97
C ALA A 103 -8.14 -4.45 16.30
N PRO A 104 -9.04 -4.16 17.25
CA PRO A 104 -9.06 -4.85 18.52
C PRO A 104 -9.45 -6.32 18.32
N TRP A 105 -8.87 -7.24 19.09
CA TRP A 105 -9.34 -8.62 19.12
C TRP A 105 -9.22 -9.22 20.52
N ASN A 106 -9.98 -10.28 20.77
CA ASN A 106 -9.94 -11.07 21.99
C ASN A 106 -10.05 -12.56 21.63
N GLU A 107 -10.19 -13.45 22.61
CA GLU A 107 -10.34 -14.90 22.39
C GLU A 107 -11.53 -15.26 21.48
N ARG A 108 -12.59 -14.46 21.50
CA ARG A 108 -13.76 -14.63 20.62
C ARG A 108 -13.55 -14.04 19.23
N GLY A 109 -12.55 -13.17 19.06
CA GLY A 109 -12.35 -12.34 17.86
C GLY A 109 -13.36 -11.18 17.79
N ASN A 110 -12.99 -10.09 17.11
CA ASN A 110 -13.96 -9.04 16.76
C ASN A 110 -14.63 -9.28 15.41
N TRP A 111 -13.99 -10.05 14.52
CA TRP A 111 -14.43 -10.36 13.15
C TRP A 111 -14.79 -9.14 12.28
N TYR A 112 -14.25 -7.96 12.62
CA TYR A 112 -14.51 -6.68 11.97
C TYR A 112 -16.01 -6.38 11.87
N VAL A 113 -16.74 -6.63 12.97
CA VAL A 113 -18.17 -6.34 13.08
C VAL A 113 -18.47 -5.42 14.27
N ASP A 114 -19.58 -4.71 14.18
CA ASP A 114 -20.16 -4.04 15.34
C ASP A 114 -20.70 -5.11 16.30
N SER A 115 -19.98 -5.34 17.40
CA SER A 115 -20.23 -6.50 18.28
C SER A 115 -20.22 -6.15 19.75
N ALA A 116 -21.29 -6.56 20.43
CA ALA A 116 -21.36 -6.55 21.90
C ALA A 116 -20.28 -7.43 22.55
N TYR A 117 -19.77 -8.45 21.85
CA TYR A 117 -18.73 -9.36 22.34
C TYR A 117 -17.30 -8.78 22.22
N SER A 118 -17.16 -7.60 21.60
CA SER A 118 -15.92 -6.85 21.48
C SER A 118 -15.97 -5.57 22.30
N ALA A 119 -16.44 -5.69 23.55
CA ALA A 119 -16.69 -4.57 24.46
C ALA A 119 -17.67 -3.52 23.90
N GLY A 120 -18.57 -3.93 22.99
CA GLY A 120 -19.54 -3.03 22.35
C GLY A 120 -18.91 -2.07 21.33
N LYS A 121 -17.66 -2.28 20.91
CA LYS A 121 -17.00 -1.39 19.94
C LYS A 121 -17.60 -1.56 18.54
N PRO A 122 -18.07 -0.48 17.90
CA PRO A 122 -18.61 -0.51 16.54
C PRO A 122 -17.48 -0.47 15.48
N VAL A 123 -16.74 -1.58 15.37
CA VAL A 123 -15.55 -1.69 14.51
C VAL A 123 -15.89 -1.61 13.02
N GLU A 124 -17.00 -2.20 12.59
CA GLU A 124 -17.42 -2.15 11.19
C GLU A 124 -17.75 -0.71 10.79
N THR A 125 -18.52 -0.01 11.63
CA THR A 125 -18.82 1.40 11.41
C THR A 125 -17.55 2.25 11.41
N ALA A 126 -16.64 2.01 12.37
CA ALA A 126 -15.38 2.75 12.45
C ALA A 126 -14.54 2.63 11.17
N PHE A 127 -14.48 1.43 10.58
CA PHE A 127 -13.63 1.17 9.42
C PHE A 127 -14.28 1.59 8.10
N THR A 128 -15.58 1.32 7.95
CA THR A 128 -16.30 1.59 6.69
C THR A 128 -16.73 3.06 6.55
N ARG A 129 -16.87 3.78 7.67
CA ARG A 129 -17.20 5.20 7.68
C ARG A 129 -15.99 6.06 8.04
N ASP A 130 -15.55 5.98 9.29
CA ASP A 130 -14.61 6.98 9.83
C ASP A 130 -13.23 6.86 9.18
N LEU A 131 -12.68 5.64 9.11
CA LEU A 131 -11.37 5.40 8.49
C LEU A 131 -11.38 5.72 6.98
N VAL A 132 -12.42 5.32 6.24
CA VAL A 132 -12.51 5.62 4.81
C VAL A 132 -12.57 7.13 4.57
N GLN A 133 -13.43 7.85 5.30
CA GLN A 133 -13.52 9.31 5.19
C GLN A 133 -12.19 9.99 5.52
N HIS A 134 -11.51 9.55 6.58
CA HIS A 134 -10.20 10.08 6.93
C HIS A 134 -9.16 9.83 5.84
N VAL A 135 -9.09 8.61 5.30
CA VAL A 135 -8.13 8.25 4.25
C VAL A 135 -8.37 9.06 2.98
N ASP A 136 -9.61 9.24 2.57
CA ASP A 136 -9.96 10.03 1.38
C ASP A 136 -9.69 11.53 1.57
N ALA A 137 -9.79 12.04 2.80
CA ALA A 137 -9.45 13.42 3.13
C ALA A 137 -7.94 13.67 3.25
N THR A 138 -7.18 12.64 3.65
CA THR A 138 -5.74 12.77 4.00
C THR A 138 -4.84 12.46 2.80
N TYR A 139 -5.23 11.50 1.96
CA TYR A 139 -4.42 11.03 0.84
C TYR A 139 -5.07 11.36 -0.51
N ARG A 140 -4.27 11.36 -1.58
CA ARG A 140 -4.76 11.51 -2.96
C ARG A 140 -5.42 10.22 -3.42
N THR A 141 -6.57 9.88 -2.85
CA THR A 141 -7.35 8.73 -3.26
C THR A 141 -8.23 9.08 -4.47
N ALA A 142 -8.64 8.05 -5.21
CA ALA A 142 -9.80 8.10 -6.09
C ALA A 142 -11.02 7.61 -5.28
N PRO A 143 -11.87 8.52 -4.74
CA PRO A 143 -12.87 8.18 -3.72
C PRO A 143 -14.15 7.60 -4.34
N ILE A 144 -14.01 6.61 -5.22
CA ILE A 144 -15.11 5.91 -5.88
C ILE A 144 -15.06 4.42 -5.57
N ARG A 145 -16.22 3.78 -5.53
CA ARG A 145 -16.37 2.34 -5.28
C ARG A 145 -15.38 1.48 -6.08
N ASN A 146 -15.33 1.69 -7.40
CA ASN A 146 -14.49 0.87 -8.30
C ASN A 146 -12.98 1.05 -8.08
N ALA A 147 -12.56 2.00 -7.25
CA ALA A 147 -11.18 2.24 -6.88
C ALA A 147 -10.90 1.92 -5.40
N ARG A 148 -11.86 1.29 -4.70
CA ARG A 148 -11.71 0.89 -3.30
C ARG A 148 -11.80 -0.61 -3.17
N LEU A 149 -10.75 -1.21 -2.63
CA LEU A 149 -10.61 -2.65 -2.49
C LEU A 149 -10.43 -2.99 -1.01
N VAL A 150 -10.90 -4.17 -0.62
CA VAL A 150 -10.68 -4.72 0.72
C VAL A 150 -10.22 -6.16 0.62
N GLY A 151 -9.22 -6.51 1.43
CA GLY A 151 -8.66 -7.85 1.54
C GLY A 151 -8.23 -8.14 2.97
N GLY A 152 -8.01 -9.41 3.28
CA GLY A 152 -7.63 -9.82 4.63
C GLY A 152 -7.35 -11.33 4.71
N TYR A 153 -6.81 -11.79 5.84
CA TYR A 153 -6.67 -13.22 6.14
C TYR A 153 -7.34 -13.58 7.48
N SER A 154 -7.82 -14.82 7.61
CA SER A 154 -8.46 -15.32 8.84
C SER A 154 -9.59 -14.39 9.32
N MET A 155 -9.48 -13.81 10.53
CA MET A 155 -10.41 -12.78 11.03
C MET A 155 -10.58 -11.60 10.07
N GLY A 156 -9.48 -11.09 9.51
CA GLY A 156 -9.52 -10.03 8.51
C GLY A 156 -10.08 -10.48 7.16
N GLY A 157 -9.93 -11.76 6.80
CA GLY A 157 -10.52 -12.32 5.59
C GLY A 157 -12.05 -12.39 5.69
N ALA A 158 -12.56 -12.82 6.84
CA ALA A 158 -13.99 -12.78 7.14
C ALA A 158 -14.53 -11.33 7.13
N GLY A 159 -13.80 -10.40 7.75
CA GLY A 159 -14.11 -8.98 7.71
C GLY A 159 -14.15 -8.40 6.29
N ALA A 160 -13.15 -8.73 5.46
CA ALA A 160 -13.07 -8.26 4.08
C ALA A 160 -14.23 -8.78 3.23
N LEU A 161 -14.56 -10.07 3.36
CA LEU A 161 -15.70 -10.66 2.68
C LEU A 161 -17.00 -9.99 3.11
N ARG A 162 -17.18 -9.76 4.42
CA ARG A 162 -18.34 -9.04 4.93
C ARG A 162 -18.42 -7.63 4.35
N TYR A 163 -17.34 -6.86 4.38
CA TYR A 163 -17.34 -5.48 3.88
C TYR A 163 -17.70 -5.43 2.39
N ALA A 164 -17.14 -6.31 1.57
CA ALA A 164 -17.47 -6.40 0.16
C ALA A 164 -18.94 -6.74 -0.13
N LEU A 165 -19.60 -7.49 0.77
CA LEU A 165 -21.00 -7.90 0.60
C LEU A 165 -22.00 -6.94 1.25
N ALA A 166 -21.66 -6.34 2.39
CA ALA A 166 -22.54 -5.49 3.17
C ALA A 166 -22.45 -4.01 2.78
N HIS A 167 -21.32 -3.57 2.21
CA HIS A 167 -21.06 -2.19 1.82
C HIS A 167 -20.75 -2.11 0.32
N GLN A 168 -21.66 -2.64 -0.50
CA GLN A 168 -21.49 -2.73 -1.95
C GLN A 168 -21.49 -1.36 -2.64
N ASP A 169 -21.91 -0.29 -1.99
CA ASP A 169 -21.78 1.08 -2.47
C ASP A 169 -20.38 1.65 -2.23
N LEU A 170 -19.64 1.05 -1.28
CA LEU A 170 -18.34 1.50 -0.82
C LEU A 170 -17.16 0.73 -1.44
N PHE A 171 -17.29 -0.60 -1.57
CA PHE A 171 -16.31 -1.56 -2.10
C PHE A 171 -16.86 -2.35 -3.29
#